data_AF-A0AAU2YUH1-F1
#
_entry.id   AF-A0AAU2YUH1-F1
#
_cell.length_a   1.000
_cell.length_b   1.000
_cell.length_c   1.000
_cell.angle_alpha   90.00
_cell.angle_beta   90.00
_cell.angle_gamma   90.00
#
_symmetry.space_group_name_H-M   'P 1'
#
loop_
_entity.id
_entity.type
_entity.pdbx_description
1 polymer ?
#
loop_
_entity_poly.entity_id
_entity_poly.type
_entity_poly.pdbx_seq_one_letter_code
_entity_poly.pdbx_strand_id
1 'polypeptide(L)' 'MRRWWRCVSRPDLWCPDFSPLFAHFEYAGDDLAADLALMAADEPTQAWWRLTDPCQEPVAEAGTGERWASMEQVFLME' A
#
# COMPACT_ATOMS: atom_id res chain seq x y z
N MET A 1 -9.71 2.14 13.06
CA MET A 1 -8.63 1.14 12.90
C MET A 1 -7.36 1.80 12.38
N ARG A 2 -6.18 1.53 12.94
CA ARG A 2 -4.89 2.01 12.42
C ARG A 2 -4.23 0.90 11.59
N ARG A 3 -3.68 1.22 10.42
CA ARG A 3 -3.06 0.25 9.50
C ARG A 3 -1.71 0.74 9.05
N TRP A 4 -0.77 -0.20 8.89
CA TRP A 4 0.59 0.03 8.46
C TRP A 4 0.91 -0.93 7.32
N TRP A 5 1.33 -0.43 6.17
CA TRP A 5 1.67 -1.24 5.00
C TRP A 5 3.09 -0.95 4.53
N ARG A 6 3.71 -1.92 3.86
CA ARG A 6 5.02 -1.73 3.20
C ARG A 6 5.06 -2.22 1.76
N CYS A 7 5.86 -1.54 0.97
CA CYS A 7 6.16 -1.82 -0.43
C CYS A 7 7.58 -1.33 -0.75
N VAL A 8 8.01 -1.45 -1.98
CA VAL A 8 9.36 -1.13 -2.44
C VAL A 8 9.28 -0.24 -3.68
N SER A 9 10.17 0.74 -3.82
CA SER A 9 10.32 1.48 -5.08
C SER A 9 11.08 0.66 -6.14
N ARG A 10 10.57 0.62 -7.37
CA ARG A 10 11.20 -0.08 -8.50
C ARG A 10 12.56 0.54 -8.90
N PRO A 11 13.59 -0.27 -9.23
CA PRO A 11 14.96 0.17 -9.47
C PRO A 11 15.28 0.59 -10.92
N ASP A 12 14.39 0.37 -11.89
CA ASP A 12 14.72 0.48 -13.31
C ASP A 12 14.66 1.91 -13.88
N LEU A 13 14.35 2.93 -13.06
CA LEU A 13 13.94 4.23 -13.57
C LEU A 13 14.61 5.48 -13.01
N TRP A 14 15.66 5.45 -12.14
CA TRP A 14 16.64 6.57 -11.97
C TRP A 14 17.52 6.59 -10.68
N CYS A 15 17.37 5.67 -9.71
CA CYS A 15 18.12 5.77 -8.44
C CYS A 15 18.69 4.40 -8.00
N PRO A 16 20.00 4.29 -7.72
CA PRO A 16 20.63 3.03 -7.29
C PRO A 16 20.28 2.63 -5.85
N ASP A 17 19.73 3.55 -5.05
CA ASP A 17 19.36 3.31 -3.65
C ASP A 17 17.87 2.97 -3.52
N PHE A 18 17.60 1.68 -3.43
CA PHE A 18 16.30 1.13 -3.09
C PHE A 18 15.83 1.65 -1.73
N SER A 19 14.72 2.40 -1.70
CA SER A 19 14.14 2.87 -0.45
C SER A 19 12.81 2.16 -0.20
N PRO A 20 12.61 1.54 0.99
CA PRO A 20 11.33 0.96 1.35
C PRO A 20 10.26 2.04 1.45
N LEU A 21 9.07 1.75 0.94
CA LEU A 21 7.89 2.57 1.11
C LEU A 21 7.07 2.04 2.30
N PHE A 22 6.71 2.93 3.22
CA PHE A 22 5.83 2.63 4.34
C PHE A 22 4.61 3.54 4.27
N ALA A 23 3.43 2.98 4.47
CA ALA A 23 2.18 3.72 4.54
C ALA A 23 1.54 3.50 5.92
N HIS A 24 0.97 4.57 6.48
CA HIS A 24 0.18 4.54 7.70
C HIS A 24 -1.10 5.33 7.49
N PHE A 25 -2.24 4.80 7.94
CA PHE A 25 -3.49 5.56 7.99
C PHE A 25 -4.35 5.18 9.19
N GLU A 26 -5.14 6.16 9.63
CA GLU A 26 -6.21 5.97 10.61
C GLU A 26 -7.55 5.92 9.89
N TYR A 27 -8.22 4.79 10.01
CA TYR A 27 -9.53 4.54 9.43
C TYR A 27 -10.62 4.75 10.48
N ALA A 28 -11.58 5.61 10.20
CA ALA A 28 -12.67 5.96 11.12
C ALA A 28 -14.01 5.29 10.76
N GLY A 29 -14.06 4.48 9.69
CA GLY A 29 -15.28 3.77 9.29
C GLY A 29 -15.44 2.42 9.99
N ASP A 30 -16.53 1.73 9.62
CA ASP A 30 -16.99 0.50 10.30
C ASP A 30 -16.72 -0.78 9.48
N ASP A 31 -16.52 -0.68 8.16
CA ASP A 31 -16.22 -1.81 7.27
C ASP A 31 -15.10 -1.47 6.28
N LEU A 32 -13.87 -1.72 6.74
CA LEU A 32 -12.67 -1.47 5.94
C LEU A 32 -12.66 -2.30 4.65
N ALA A 33 -13.17 -3.53 4.66
CA ALA A 33 -13.12 -4.39 3.48
C ALA A 33 -14.07 -3.86 2.39
N ALA A 34 -15.28 -3.44 2.79
CA ALA A 34 -16.22 -2.81 1.87
C ALA A 34 -15.66 -1.49 1.31
N ASP A 35 -15.08 -0.63 2.14
CA ASP A 35 -14.55 0.66 1.70
C ASP A 35 -13.33 0.52 0.78
N LEU A 36 -12.44 -0.44 1.05
CA LEU A 36 -11.33 -0.76 0.14
C LEU A 36 -11.84 -1.33 -1.19
N ALA A 37 -12.92 -2.11 -1.18
CA ALA A 37 -13.54 -2.61 -2.41
C ALA A 37 -14.18 -1.48 -3.24
N LEU A 38 -14.80 -0.49 -2.59
CA LEU A 38 -15.31 0.71 -3.26
C LEU A 38 -14.18 1.51 -3.89
N MET A 39 -13.07 1.72 -3.18
CA MET A 39 -11.88 2.38 -3.71
C MET A 39 -11.28 1.60 -4.89
N ALA A 40 -11.24 0.27 -4.82
CA ALA A 40 -10.75 -0.56 -5.91
C ALA A 40 -11.64 -0.50 -7.17
N ALA A 41 -12.95 -0.24 -7.01
CA ALA A 41 -13.90 -0.08 -8.11
C ALA A 41 -13.91 1.33 -8.73
N ASP A 42 -13.30 2.32 -8.07
CA ASP A 42 -13.30 3.72 -8.51
C ASP A 42 -12.38 3.96 -9.73
N GLU A 43 -12.95 4.51 -10.81
CA GLU A 43 -12.25 4.70 -12.09
C GLU A 43 -11.05 5.66 -12.00
N PRO A 44 -11.14 6.85 -11.37
CA PRO A 44 -9.98 7.70 -11.09
C PRO A 44 -8.86 6.98 -10.34
N THR A 45 -9.21 6.22 -9.30
CA THR A 45 -8.23 5.46 -8.51
C THR A 45 -7.51 4.42 -9.36
N GLN A 46 -8.24 3.66 -10.17
CA GLN A 46 -7.61 2.72 -11.11
C GLN A 46 -6.73 3.41 -12.15
N ALA A 47 -7.12 4.61 -12.63
CA ALA A 47 -6.30 5.40 -13.55
C ALA A 47 -4.98 5.83 -12.90
N TRP A 48 -5.03 6.22 -11.64
CA TRP A 48 -3.84 6.55 -10.85
C TRP A 48 -2.92 5.34 -10.63
N TRP A 49 -3.47 4.18 -10.29
CA TRP A 49 -2.69 2.95 -10.09
C TRP A 49 -2.00 2.48 -11.38
N ARG A 50 -2.62 2.63 -12.55
CA ARG A 50 -1.95 2.33 -13.83
C ARG A 50 -0.65 3.13 -14.04
N LEU A 51 -0.56 4.33 -13.47
CA LEU A 51 0.63 5.19 -13.56
C LEU A 51 1.62 4.94 -12.43
N THR A 52 1.16 4.51 -11.25
CA THR A 52 1.98 4.45 -10.04
C THR A 52 2.43 3.05 -9.63
N ASP A 53 1.63 2.01 -9.90
CA ASP A 53 1.99 0.61 -9.65
C ASP A 53 3.29 0.20 -10.38
N PRO A 54 3.60 0.67 -11.60
CA PRO A 54 4.86 0.35 -12.25
C PRO A 54 6.10 0.89 -11.53
N CYS A 55 5.94 1.89 -10.65
CA CYS A 55 7.02 2.44 -9.84
C CYS A 55 7.21 1.67 -8.52
N GLN A 56 6.38 0.64 -8.27
CA GLN A 56 6.32 -0.12 -7.03
C GLN A 56 6.58 -1.61 -7.28
N GLU A 57 7.24 -2.27 -6.32
CA GLU A 57 7.43 -3.72 -6.29
C GLU A 57 6.91 -4.28 -4.96
N PRO A 58 6.11 -5.37 -4.96
CA PRO A 58 5.73 -6.03 -3.72
C PRO A 58 6.97 -6.56 -2.97
N VAL A 59 6.90 -6.48 -1.64
CA VAL A 59 7.87 -7.17 -0.77
C VAL A 59 7.61 -8.68 -0.80
N ALA A 60 8.61 -9.48 -0.42
CA ALA A 60 8.51 -10.95 -0.44
C ALA A 60 7.37 -11.50 0.44
N GLU A 61 6.95 -10.76 1.46
CA GLU A 61 5.88 -11.16 2.37
C GLU A 61 4.48 -10.71 1.93
N ALA A 62 4.35 -10.02 0.78
CA ALA A 62 3.05 -9.64 0.25
C ALA A 62 2.23 -10.90 -0.13
N GLY A 63 0.93 -10.90 0.18
CA GLY A 63 0.03 -11.99 -0.19
C GLY A 63 -0.09 -12.16 -1.71
N THR A 64 -0.62 -13.30 -2.16
CA THR A 64 -0.87 -13.53 -3.59
C THR A 64 -1.86 -12.52 -4.14
N GLY A 65 -1.41 -11.70 -5.09
CA GLY A 65 -2.20 -10.61 -5.66
C GLY A 65 -2.16 -9.29 -4.88
N GLU A 66 -1.43 -9.23 -3.76
CA GLU A 66 -1.25 -8.00 -2.99
C GLU A 66 0.01 -7.24 -3.46
N ARG A 67 -0.12 -5.92 -3.57
CA ARG A 67 1.03 -5.02 -3.84
C ARG A 67 1.70 -4.53 -2.56
N TRP A 68 0.91 -4.36 -1.50
CA TRP A 68 1.32 -3.81 -0.22
C TRP A 68 1.13 -4.85 0.87
N ALA A 69 2.19 -5.17 1.61
CA ALA A 69 2.10 -6.13 2.71
C ALA A 69 1.65 -5.42 3.99
N SER A 70 0.68 -6.00 4.69
CA SER A 70 0.24 -5.51 6.01
C SER A 70 1.30 -5.73 7.09
N MET A 71 1.39 -4.78 8.02
CA MET A 71 2.26 -4.84 9.19
C MET A 71 1.43 -4.79 10.48
N GLU A 72 1.93 -5.49 11.49
CA GLU A 72 1.38 -5.47 12.84
C GLU A 72 1.84 -4.23 13.60
N GLN A 73 0.88 -3.49 14.19
CA GLN A 73 1.20 -2.39 15.08
C GLN A 73 1.52 -2.94 16.47
N VAL A 74 2.79 -2.95 16.85
CA VAL A 74 3.26 -3.49 18.15
C VAL A 74 3.29 -2.45 19.28
N PHE A 75 3.27 -1.16 18.95
CA PHE A 75 3.33 -0.07 19.92
C PHE A 75 2.61 1.17 19.37
N LEU A 76 1.93 1.88 20.27
CA LEU A 76 1.35 3.20 20.04
C LEU A 76 1.45 3.99 21.35
N MET A 77 1.88 5.25 21.25
CA MET A 77 1.88 6.21 22.35
C MET A 77 1.25 7.49 21.82
N GLU A 78 0.28 8.01 22.55
CA GLU A 78 -0.46 9.24 22.20
C GLU A 78 0.21 10.50 22.75
#